data_AF-A0A7X1TVM5-F1
#
_entry.id   AF-A0A7X1TVM5-F1
#
_cell.length_a   1.000
_cell.length_b   1.000
_cell.length_c   1.000
_cell.angle_alpha   90.00
_cell.angle_beta   90.00
_cell.angle_gamma   90.00
#
_symmetry.space_group_name_H-M   'P 1'
#
loop_
_entity.id
_entity.type
_entity.pdbx_description
1 polymer ?
#
loop_
_entity_poly.entity_id
_entity_poly.type
_entity_poly.pdbx_seq_one_letter_code
_entity_poly.pdbx_strand_id
1 'polypeptide(L)'
;MALFYFEARAFDRPRAGSRASSLKFPSAGNGTPPHLAGELFKLMTGVDMQHVPYKGSGQSVADLIAGHVPLSFDSTPTVLPYLAAGRLRAIAVTTLKRSPVLPKGPTLDESGLKGYQVGSWYGMFAPAGTPPEIVRKIRATVQAALKSPDMKDKMAKLGTDDTVTETPEAFRAMLAADIAKYAKVIRAAHLKVD
;
A
#
# COMPACT_ATOMS: atom_id res chain seq x y z
N MET A 1 1.48 0.86 4.67
CA MET A 1 0.31 1.59 4.12
C MET A 1 0.64 1.99 2.70
N ALA A 2 -0.23 1.66 1.74
CA ALA A 2 -0.15 2.24 0.42
C ALA A 2 -1.09 3.45 0.35
N LEU A 3 -0.70 4.47 -0.42
CA LEU A 3 -1.59 5.58 -0.75
C LEU A 3 -1.86 5.50 -2.24
N PHE A 4 -3.03 6.00 -2.60
CA PHE A 4 -3.47 6.17 -3.96
C PHE A 4 -3.18 7.60 -4.37
N TYR A 5 -2.37 7.76 -5.41
CA TYR A 5 -1.94 9.07 -5.92
C TYR A 5 -2.49 9.33 -7.31
N PHE A 6 -2.70 10.61 -7.58
CA PHE A 6 -2.67 11.11 -8.95
C PHE A 6 -1.65 12.24 -9.06
N GLU A 7 -1.25 12.48 -10.30
CA GLU A 7 -0.65 13.75 -10.67
C GLU A 7 -1.64 14.91 -10.42
N ALA A 8 -1.13 16.06 -9.97
CA ALA A 8 -1.95 17.25 -9.72
C ALA A 8 -2.59 17.85 -10.99
N ARG A 9 -2.08 17.53 -12.19
CA ARG A 9 -2.48 18.15 -13.46
C ARG A 9 -3.43 17.31 -14.34
N ALA A 10 -3.66 16.04 -14.00
CA ALA A 10 -4.24 15.07 -14.93
C ALA A 10 -5.77 14.85 -14.85
N PHE A 11 -6.56 15.84 -14.41
CA PHE A 11 -8.02 15.73 -14.49
C PHE A 11 -8.69 17.01 -14.99
N ASP A 12 -8.42 17.34 -16.24
CA ASP A 12 -9.52 17.73 -17.12
C ASP A 12 -10.18 16.44 -17.59
N ARG A 13 -11.52 16.38 -17.56
CA ARG A 13 -12.32 15.20 -17.94
C ARG A 13 -11.78 14.54 -19.23
N PRO A 14 -11.82 13.20 -19.35
CA PRO A 14 -11.51 12.55 -20.62
C PRO A 14 -12.37 13.16 -21.74
N ARG A 15 -11.71 13.72 -22.76
CA ARG A 15 -12.39 14.23 -23.94
C ARG A 15 -13.07 13.06 -24.64
N ALA A 16 -14.39 13.15 -24.82
CA ALA A 16 -15.14 12.17 -25.58
C ALA A 16 -14.55 12.05 -27.01
N GLY A 17 -14.05 10.87 -27.37
CA GLY A 17 -13.66 10.57 -28.75
C GLY A 17 -12.21 10.11 -29.00
N SER A 18 -11.32 10.08 -28.00
CA SER A 18 -10.05 9.35 -28.18
C SER A 18 -10.29 7.86 -27.93
N ARG A 19 -9.75 6.97 -28.79
CA ARG A 19 -9.64 5.54 -28.44
C ARG A 19 -8.86 5.49 -27.13
N ALA A 20 -9.53 5.21 -26.03
CA ALA A 20 -8.95 5.31 -24.71
C ALA A 20 -7.78 4.33 -24.63
N SER A 21 -6.55 4.85 -24.70
CA SER A 21 -5.38 4.08 -24.29
C SER A 21 -5.62 3.66 -22.84
N SER A 22 -5.59 2.36 -22.55
CA SER A 22 -5.73 1.82 -21.19
C SER A 22 -4.86 2.63 -20.23
N LEU A 23 -5.45 3.09 -19.12
CA LEU A 23 -4.75 3.90 -18.13
C LEU A 23 -3.56 3.10 -17.58
N LYS A 24 -2.37 3.68 -17.50
CA LYS A 24 -1.21 2.97 -16.96
C LYS A 24 -1.08 3.21 -15.46
N PHE A 25 -0.68 2.20 -14.70
CA PHE A 25 -0.27 2.36 -13.31
C PHE A 25 1.07 1.66 -13.06
N PRO A 26 2.05 2.34 -12.45
CA PRO A 26 3.33 1.76 -12.15
C PRO A 26 3.26 0.95 -10.84
N SER A 27 4.23 0.07 -10.63
CA SER A 27 4.50 -0.49 -9.31
C SER A 27 6.01 -0.68 -9.09
N ALA A 28 6.39 -1.01 -7.85
CA ALA A 28 7.75 -1.41 -7.51
C ALA A 28 8.17 -2.78 -8.07
N GLY A 29 7.30 -3.46 -8.83
CA GLY A 29 7.54 -4.78 -9.41
C GLY A 29 6.33 -5.71 -9.32
N ASN A 30 6.42 -6.85 -10.00
CA ASN A 30 5.40 -7.91 -9.98
C ASN A 30 5.24 -8.49 -8.55
N GLY A 31 4.03 -8.89 -8.19
CA GLY A 31 3.69 -9.39 -6.84
C GLY A 31 3.76 -8.39 -5.67
N THR A 32 4.27 -7.16 -5.86
CA THR A 32 4.40 -6.19 -4.76
C THR A 32 3.04 -5.66 -4.28
N PRO A 33 2.89 -5.17 -3.04
CA PRO A 33 1.64 -4.59 -2.56
C PRO A 33 1.08 -3.45 -3.45
N PRO A 34 1.90 -2.53 -4.00
CA PRO A 34 1.49 -1.60 -5.05
C PRO A 34 0.83 -2.23 -6.27
N HIS A 35 1.40 -3.33 -6.78
CA HIS A 35 0.81 -4.06 -7.90
C HIS A 35 -0.54 -4.67 -7.52
N LEU A 36 -0.61 -5.35 -6.37
CA LEU A 36 -1.86 -5.94 -5.86
C LEU A 36 -2.94 -4.88 -5.58
N ALA A 37 -2.55 -3.66 -5.17
CA ALA A 37 -3.47 -2.54 -4.98
C ALA A 37 -4.11 -2.11 -6.30
N GLY A 38 -3.31 -1.93 -7.35
CA GLY A 38 -3.84 -1.58 -8.67
C GLY A 38 -4.73 -2.68 -9.25
N GLU A 39 -4.35 -3.95 -9.11
CA GLU A 39 -5.14 -5.07 -9.59
C GLU A 39 -6.46 -5.25 -8.82
N LEU A 40 -6.46 -5.09 -7.49
CA LEU A 40 -7.71 -5.05 -6.73
C LEU A 40 -8.60 -3.87 -7.15
N PHE A 41 -8.00 -2.71 -7.43
CA PHE A 41 -8.75 -1.53 -7.86
C PHE A 41 -9.43 -1.77 -9.22
N LYS A 42 -8.70 -2.32 -10.19
CA LYS A 42 -9.26 -2.75 -11.49
C LYS A 42 -10.43 -3.73 -11.30
N LEU A 43 -10.23 -4.77 -10.49
CA LEU A 43 -11.26 -5.77 -10.21
C LEU A 43 -12.53 -5.17 -9.58
N MET A 44 -12.39 -4.23 -8.65
CA MET A 44 -13.52 -3.62 -7.95
C MET A 44 -14.23 -2.51 -8.75
N THR A 45 -13.53 -1.84 -9.66
CA THR A 45 -14.05 -0.69 -10.41
C THR A 45 -14.46 -1.03 -11.84
N GLY A 46 -13.93 -2.12 -12.40
CA GLY A 46 -14.08 -2.46 -13.82
C GLY A 46 -13.31 -1.53 -14.77
N VAL A 47 -12.48 -0.61 -14.26
CA VAL A 47 -11.67 0.28 -15.09
C VAL A 47 -10.57 -0.51 -15.79
N ASP A 48 -10.41 -0.29 -17.09
CA ASP A 48 -9.30 -0.83 -17.86
C ASP A 48 -8.01 -0.06 -17.53
N MET A 49 -7.06 -0.76 -16.90
CA MET A 49 -5.74 -0.24 -16.58
C MET A 49 -4.65 -1.28 -16.85
N GLN A 50 -3.53 -0.82 -17.41
CA GLN A 50 -2.34 -1.61 -17.67
C GLN A 50 -1.29 -1.40 -16.57
N HIS A 51 -0.84 -2.52 -15.98
CA HIS A 51 0.26 -2.52 -15.02
C HIS A 51 1.61 -2.29 -15.73
N VAL A 52 2.44 -1.43 -15.17
CA VAL A 52 3.82 -1.18 -15.62
C VAL A 52 4.80 -1.52 -14.48
N PRO A 53 5.46 -2.69 -14.50
CA PRO A 53 6.40 -3.06 -13.45
C PRO A 53 7.74 -2.34 -13.58
N TYR A 54 8.22 -1.75 -12.47
CA TYR A 54 9.57 -1.21 -12.33
C TYR A 54 10.43 -2.11 -11.43
N LYS A 55 11.74 -1.81 -11.36
CA LYS A 55 12.67 -2.51 -10.45
C LYS A 55 12.64 -1.96 -9.00
N GLY A 56 11.65 -1.12 -8.68
CA GLY A 56 11.46 -0.52 -7.36
C GLY A 56 10.67 0.78 -7.42
N SER A 57 10.17 1.24 -6.26
CA SER A 57 9.33 2.43 -6.18
C SER A 57 10.02 3.72 -6.65
N GLY A 58 11.35 3.81 -6.55
CA GLY A 58 12.09 5.02 -6.97
C GLY A 58 11.90 5.37 -8.44
N GLN A 59 11.94 4.38 -9.33
CA GLN A 59 11.70 4.58 -10.76
C GLN A 59 10.21 4.85 -11.05
N SER A 60 9.32 4.08 -10.42
CA SER A 60 7.86 4.26 -10.50
C SER A 60 7.41 5.69 -10.13
N VAL A 61 7.94 6.23 -9.03
CA VAL A 61 7.63 7.58 -8.56
C VAL A 61 8.21 8.65 -9.48
N ALA A 62 9.40 8.45 -10.02
CA ALA A 62 9.99 9.40 -10.98
C ALA A 62 9.11 9.55 -12.23
N ASP A 63 8.63 8.43 -12.79
CA ASP A 63 7.75 8.42 -13.96
C ASP A 63 6.38 9.03 -13.68
N LEU A 64 5.83 8.83 -12.48
CA LEU A 64 4.62 9.50 -12.03
C LEU A 64 4.81 11.02 -11.97
N ILE A 65 5.93 11.49 -11.41
CA ILE A 65 6.22 12.93 -11.32
C ILE A 65 6.48 13.55 -12.70
N ALA A 66 7.07 12.79 -13.62
CA ALA A 66 7.31 13.21 -14.99
C ALA A 66 6.02 13.22 -15.85
N GLY A 67 4.92 12.65 -15.35
CA GLY A 67 3.64 12.54 -16.08
C GLY A 67 3.60 11.41 -17.11
N HIS A 68 4.55 10.46 -17.08
CA HIS A 68 4.56 9.30 -17.98
C HIS A 68 3.45 8.30 -17.64
N VAL A 69 3.05 8.26 -16.37
CA VAL A 69 1.93 7.46 -15.86
C VAL A 69 0.99 8.37 -15.05
N PRO A 70 -0.33 8.30 -15.27
CA PRO A 70 -1.28 9.27 -14.73
C PRO A 70 -1.58 9.10 -13.23
N LEU A 71 -1.40 7.88 -12.71
CA LEU A 71 -1.74 7.53 -11.33
C LEU A 71 -0.82 6.41 -10.83
N SER A 72 -0.72 6.27 -9.51
CA SER A 72 0.05 5.19 -8.89
C SER A 72 -0.54 4.74 -7.56
N PHE A 73 -0.21 3.52 -7.18
CA PHE A 73 -0.30 3.01 -5.82
C PHE A 73 1.12 2.84 -5.32
N ASP A 74 1.47 3.41 -4.18
CA ASP A 74 2.82 3.25 -3.63
C ASP A 74 2.80 3.37 -2.11
N SER A 75 3.90 3.01 -1.47
CA SER A 75 4.03 3.05 -0.02
C SER A 75 4.20 4.49 0.48
N THR A 76 3.56 4.80 1.61
CA THR A 76 3.65 6.13 2.24
C THR A 76 5.09 6.63 2.42
N PRO A 77 6.05 5.84 2.96
CA PRO A 77 7.41 6.34 3.19
C PRO A 77 8.10 6.78 1.89
N THR A 78 7.87 6.08 0.78
CA THR A 78 8.50 6.40 -0.51
C THR A 78 8.06 7.76 -1.03
N VAL A 79 6.77 8.08 -0.93
CA VAL A 79 6.24 9.30 -1.54
C VAL A 79 6.28 10.52 -0.63
N LEU A 80 6.43 10.31 0.68
CA LEU A 80 6.14 11.35 1.68
C LEU A 80 6.95 12.63 1.41
N PRO A 81 8.25 12.55 1.03
CA PRO A 81 9.01 13.73 0.64
C PRO A 81 8.41 14.50 -0.55
N TYR A 82 7.83 13.80 -1.53
CA TYR A 82 7.25 14.39 -2.73
C TYR A 82 5.88 15.00 -2.48
N LEU A 83 5.09 14.42 -1.55
CA LEU A 83 3.86 15.02 -1.06
C LEU A 83 4.15 16.32 -0.30
N ALA A 84 5.14 16.29 0.59
CA ALA A 84 5.57 17.47 1.36
C ALA A 84 6.10 18.59 0.45
N ALA A 85 6.79 18.24 -0.64
CA ALA A 85 7.27 19.17 -1.65
C ALA A 85 6.18 19.64 -2.65
N GLY A 86 4.94 19.19 -2.53
CA GLY A 86 3.85 19.53 -3.44
C GLY A 86 4.00 18.99 -4.86
N ARG A 87 4.92 18.04 -5.09
CA ARG A 87 5.19 17.42 -6.40
C ARG A 87 4.20 16.31 -6.73
N LEU A 88 3.62 15.70 -5.70
CA LEU A 88 2.57 14.67 -5.83
C LEU A 88 1.35 15.07 -4.99
N ARG A 89 0.19 14.54 -5.37
CA ARG A 89 -1.06 14.70 -4.61
C ARG A 89 -1.66 13.33 -4.30
N ALA A 90 -1.74 13.00 -3.02
CA ALA A 90 -2.48 11.82 -2.57
C ALA A 90 -3.98 12.11 -2.63
N ILE A 91 -4.77 11.14 -3.11
CA ILE A 91 -6.23 11.27 -3.26
C ILE A 91 -6.98 10.40 -2.28
N ALA A 92 -6.46 9.22 -1.98
CA ALA A 92 -7.03 8.36 -0.96
C ALA A 92 -5.94 7.49 -0.33
N VAL A 93 -6.27 6.87 0.80
CA VAL A 93 -5.44 5.82 1.41
C VAL A 93 -6.05 4.44 1.15
N THR A 94 -5.21 3.41 1.00
CA THR A 94 -5.65 2.03 0.73
C THR A 94 -5.92 1.22 2.00
N THR A 95 -5.81 1.86 3.17
CA THR A 95 -6.16 1.29 4.48
C THR A 95 -7.63 1.54 4.81
N LEU A 96 -8.22 0.71 5.68
CA LEU A 96 -9.59 0.93 6.15
C LEU A 96 -9.74 2.16 7.06
N LYS A 97 -8.65 2.60 7.66
CA LYS A 97 -8.60 3.81 8.50
C LYS A 97 -7.85 4.92 7.77
N ARG A 98 -8.28 6.16 7.98
CA ARG A 98 -7.59 7.34 7.46
C ARG A 98 -6.18 7.44 8.01
N SER A 99 -5.31 8.05 7.23
CA SER A 99 -3.91 8.25 7.61
C SER A 99 -3.68 9.64 8.21
N PRO A 100 -2.88 9.78 9.28
CA PRO A 100 -2.45 11.09 9.76
C PRO A 100 -1.59 11.85 8.74
N VAL A 101 -0.95 11.17 7.78
CA VAL A 101 -0.20 11.84 6.69
C VAL A 101 -1.11 12.42 5.60
N LEU A 102 -2.38 12.03 5.60
CA LEU A 102 -3.42 12.56 4.71
C LEU A 102 -4.68 12.87 5.52
N PRO A 103 -4.63 13.83 6.47
CA PRO A 103 -5.66 13.99 7.49
C PRO A 103 -7.02 14.40 6.92
N LYS A 104 -7.03 15.04 5.75
CA LYS A 104 -8.24 15.46 5.03
C LYS A 104 -8.68 14.49 3.93
N GLY A 105 -7.87 13.47 3.61
CA GLY A 105 -8.18 12.54 2.53
C GLY A 105 -8.99 11.34 3.01
N PRO A 106 -9.88 10.82 2.15
CA PRO A 106 -10.67 9.63 2.48
C PRO A 106 -9.84 8.35 2.36
N THR A 107 -10.37 7.25 2.88
CA THR A 107 -9.98 5.91 2.44
C THR A 107 -10.68 5.55 1.13
N LEU A 108 -10.19 4.54 0.42
CA LEU A 108 -10.92 3.99 -0.73
C LEU A 108 -12.24 3.32 -0.31
N ASP A 109 -12.31 2.75 0.89
CA ASP A 109 -13.56 2.23 1.48
C ASP A 109 -14.61 3.35 1.65
N GLU A 110 -14.19 4.51 2.14
CA GLU A 110 -15.06 5.69 2.28
C GLU A 110 -15.45 6.28 0.92
N SER A 111 -14.61 6.07 -0.11
CA SER A 111 -14.79 6.61 -1.46
C SER A 111 -15.64 5.73 -2.38
N GLY A 112 -16.38 4.77 -1.82
CA GLY A 112 -17.31 3.91 -2.56
C GLY A 112 -16.78 2.52 -2.91
N LEU A 113 -15.50 2.22 -2.65
CA LEU A 113 -14.93 0.88 -2.83
C LEU A 113 -14.99 0.09 -1.53
N LYS A 114 -16.21 -0.27 -1.10
CA LYS A 114 -16.45 -0.92 0.19
C LYS A 114 -15.62 -2.20 0.34
N GLY A 115 -14.91 -2.32 1.46
CA GLY A 115 -13.98 -3.40 1.77
C GLY A 115 -12.62 -3.31 1.07
N TYR A 116 -12.35 -2.27 0.28
CA TYR A 116 -11.04 -2.08 -0.33
C TYR A 116 -9.97 -1.90 0.74
N GLN A 117 -9.05 -2.86 0.83
CA GLN A 117 -7.94 -2.80 1.77
C GLN A 117 -6.70 -3.50 1.24
N VAL A 118 -5.71 -2.69 0.88
CA VAL A 118 -4.34 -3.14 0.62
C VAL A 118 -3.41 -2.39 1.55
N GLY A 119 -3.22 -2.98 2.74
CA GLY A 119 -2.26 -2.51 3.71
C GLY A 119 -0.89 -3.14 3.49
N SER A 120 0.14 -2.51 4.03
CA SER A 120 1.45 -3.14 4.22
C SER A 120 1.72 -3.16 5.70
N TRP A 121 2.07 -4.32 6.23
CA TRP A 121 2.54 -4.53 7.58
C TRP A 121 3.95 -5.13 7.53
N TYR A 122 4.69 -4.99 8.62
CA TYR A 122 5.97 -5.63 8.84
C TYR A 122 5.85 -6.60 10.00
N GLY A 123 6.53 -7.74 9.89
CA GLY A 123 6.45 -8.79 10.90
C GLY A 123 7.78 -9.48 11.10
N MET A 124 7.96 -10.05 12.28
CA MET A 124 9.12 -10.88 12.60
C MET A 124 8.72 -12.34 12.61
N PHE A 125 9.55 -13.17 11.99
CA PHE A 125 9.36 -14.61 11.92
C PHE A 125 10.52 -15.30 12.65
N ALA A 126 10.22 -16.43 13.30
CA ALA A 126 11.22 -17.31 13.88
C ALA A 126 11.13 -18.68 13.20
N PRO A 127 12.21 -19.48 13.19
CA PRO A 127 12.19 -20.83 12.65
C PRO A 127 11.06 -21.69 13.22
N ALA A 128 10.54 -22.61 12.41
CA ALA A 128 9.55 -23.57 12.88
C ALA A 128 10.10 -24.38 14.07
N GLY A 129 9.26 -24.60 15.08
CA GLY A 129 9.68 -25.27 16.32
C GLY A 129 10.37 -24.37 17.35
N THR A 130 10.55 -23.07 17.08
CA THR A 130 11.06 -22.13 18.10
C THR A 130 10.17 -22.19 19.35
N PRO A 131 10.74 -22.43 20.54
CA PRO A 131 9.98 -22.53 21.78
C PRO A 131 9.09 -21.30 22.05
N PRO A 132 7.83 -21.48 22.49
CA PRO A 132 6.88 -20.38 22.66
C PRO A 132 7.37 -19.28 23.61
N GLU A 133 8.14 -19.61 24.63
CA GLU A 133 8.72 -18.65 25.57
C GLU A 133 9.74 -17.71 24.90
N ILE A 134 10.51 -18.20 23.93
CA ILE A 134 11.44 -17.35 23.15
C ILE A 134 10.64 -16.39 22.28
N VAL A 135 9.59 -16.87 21.62
CA VAL A 135 8.69 -16.03 20.80
C VAL A 135 8.05 -14.94 21.65
N ARG A 136 7.54 -15.30 22.84
CA ARG A 136 6.97 -14.33 23.79
C ARG A 136 8.00 -13.29 24.24
N LYS A 137 9.24 -13.71 24.53
CA LYS A 137 10.33 -12.81 24.93
C LYS A 137 10.66 -11.81 23.81
N ILE A 138 10.84 -12.28 22.57
CA ILE A 138 11.08 -11.41 21.40
C ILE A 138 9.95 -10.40 21.24
N ARG A 139 8.69 -10.85 21.27
CA ARG A 139 7.53 -9.96 21.20
C ARG A 139 7.56 -8.89 22.29
N ALA A 140 7.79 -9.28 23.54
CA ALA A 140 7.84 -8.35 24.66
C ALA A 140 8.93 -7.28 24.47
N THR A 141 10.12 -7.67 24.04
CA THR A 141 11.22 -6.75 23.72
C THR A 141 10.86 -5.79 22.59
N VAL A 142 10.30 -6.29 21.49
CA VAL A 142 9.87 -5.46 20.35
C VAL A 142 8.77 -4.49 20.76
N GLN A 143 7.78 -4.95 21.53
CA GLN A 143 6.70 -4.10 22.03
C GLN A 143 7.24 -2.98 22.93
N ALA A 144 8.21 -3.27 23.80
CA ALA A 144 8.84 -2.27 24.64
C ALA A 144 9.62 -1.24 23.81
N ALA A 145 10.38 -1.68 22.80
CA ALA A 145 11.13 -0.80 21.91
C ALA A 145 10.20 0.13 21.11
N LEU A 146 9.10 -0.39 20.56
CA LEU A 146 8.11 0.39 19.80
C LEU A 146 7.37 1.42 20.65
N LYS A 147 7.28 1.22 21.97
CA LYS A 147 6.69 2.18 22.89
C LYS A 147 7.62 3.33 23.26
N SER A 148 8.92 3.25 22.93
CA SER A 148 9.87 4.32 23.23
C SER A 148 9.57 5.59 22.42
N PRO A 149 9.80 6.80 22.98
CA PRO A 149 9.56 8.05 22.27
C PRO A 149 10.32 8.16 20.94
N ASP A 150 11.61 7.77 20.93
CA ASP A 150 12.43 7.79 19.71
C ASP A 150 11.84 6.92 18.59
N MET A 151 11.34 5.72 18.93
CA MET A 151 10.73 4.85 17.95
C MET A 151 9.38 5.38 17.46
N LYS A 152 8.55 5.92 18.36
CA LYS A 152 7.28 6.57 17.99
C LYS A 152 7.51 7.73 17.02
N ASP A 153 8.49 8.58 17.30
CA ASP A 153 8.85 9.70 16.43
C ASP A 153 9.34 9.22 15.06
N LYS A 154 10.17 8.18 15.01
CA LYS A 154 10.64 7.58 13.75
C LYS A 154 9.50 6.97 12.95
N MET A 155 8.61 6.21 13.59
CA MET A 155 7.44 5.61 12.92
C MET A 155 6.50 6.70 12.38
N ALA A 156 6.21 7.73 13.17
CA ALA A 156 5.40 8.86 12.74
C ALA A 156 5.99 9.57 11.51
N LYS A 157 7.32 9.78 11.50
CA LYS A 157 8.04 10.36 10.34
C LYS A 157 7.98 9.49 9.09
N LEU A 158 7.84 8.17 9.25
CA LEU A 158 7.64 7.24 8.13
C LEU A 158 6.16 7.14 7.70
N GLY A 159 5.24 7.80 8.40
CA GLY A 159 3.81 7.70 8.14
C GLY A 159 3.23 6.33 8.47
N THR A 160 3.88 5.58 9.36
CA THR A 160 3.41 4.31 9.91
C THR A 160 2.80 4.53 11.28
N ASP A 161 1.77 3.76 11.62
CA ASP A 161 1.29 3.70 13.00
C ASP A 161 2.22 2.83 13.87
N ASP A 162 2.18 3.01 15.18
CA ASP A 162 2.94 2.22 16.16
C ASP A 162 2.20 0.94 16.58
N THR A 163 1.24 0.50 15.75
CA THR A 163 0.37 -0.63 16.09
C THR A 163 1.14 -1.94 16.02
N VAL A 164 1.10 -2.69 17.11
CA VAL A 164 1.64 -4.05 17.21
C VAL A 164 0.48 -4.99 17.41
N THR A 165 0.45 -6.10 16.67
CA THR A 165 -0.52 -7.17 16.93
C THR A 165 -0.41 -7.63 18.39
N GLU A 166 -1.56 -7.78 19.04
CA GLU A 166 -1.60 -8.01 20.49
C GLU A 166 -0.91 -9.31 20.90
N THR A 167 -0.93 -10.36 20.08
CA THR A 167 -0.29 -11.65 20.39
C THR A 167 0.34 -12.30 19.14
N PRO A 168 1.27 -13.26 19.30
CA PRO A 168 1.77 -14.06 18.17
C PRO A 168 0.64 -14.80 17.43
N GLU A 169 -0.39 -15.23 18.14
CA GLU A 169 -1.58 -15.89 17.58
C GLU A 169 -2.41 -14.91 16.75
N ALA A 170 -2.60 -13.68 17.23
CA ALA A 170 -3.28 -12.62 16.48
C ALA A 170 -2.53 -12.28 15.19
N PHE A 171 -1.20 -12.21 15.25
CA PHE A 171 -0.36 -12.03 14.05
C PHE A 171 -0.52 -13.19 13.06
N ARG A 172 -0.53 -14.44 13.54
CA ARG A 172 -0.76 -15.62 12.71
C ARG A 172 -2.13 -15.59 12.04
N ALA A 173 -3.18 -15.19 12.75
CA ALA A 173 -4.53 -15.06 12.20
C ALA A 173 -4.61 -13.97 11.13
N MET A 174 -4.01 -12.79 11.38
CA MET A 174 -3.91 -11.71 10.40
C MET A 174 -3.17 -12.17 9.13
N LEU A 175 -2.03 -12.85 9.29
CA LEU A 175 -1.26 -13.40 8.17
C LEU A 175 -2.08 -14.39 7.34
N ALA A 176 -2.78 -15.32 7.99
CA ALA A 176 -3.63 -16.30 7.30
C ALA A 176 -4.77 -15.61 6.51
N ALA A 177 -5.40 -14.59 7.10
CA ALA A 177 -6.44 -13.80 6.44
C ALA A 177 -5.91 -13.05 5.21
N ASP A 178 -4.71 -12.44 5.32
CA ASP A 178 -4.09 -11.74 4.20
C ASP A 178 -3.66 -12.71 3.08
N ILE A 179 -3.09 -13.88 3.41
CA ILE A 179 -2.79 -14.92 2.43
C ILE A 179 -4.05 -15.31 1.66
N ALA A 180 -5.16 -15.58 2.37
CA ALA A 180 -6.42 -15.96 1.74
C ALA A 180 -6.99 -14.84 0.85
N LYS A 181 -6.93 -13.58 1.29
CA LYS A 181 -7.36 -12.41 0.53
C LYS A 181 -6.54 -12.23 -0.75
N TYR A 182 -5.22 -12.14 -0.63
CA TYR A 182 -4.36 -11.88 -1.79
C TYR A 182 -4.33 -13.06 -2.76
N ALA A 183 -4.47 -14.30 -2.30
CA ALA A 183 -4.61 -15.45 -3.19
C ALA A 183 -5.86 -15.34 -4.08
N LYS A 184 -6.97 -14.78 -3.57
CA LYS A 184 -8.17 -14.50 -4.39
C LYS A 184 -7.89 -13.43 -5.43
N VAL A 185 -7.23 -12.33 -5.04
CA VAL A 185 -6.86 -11.24 -5.96
C VAL A 185 -5.96 -11.75 -7.07
N ILE A 186 -4.89 -12.48 -6.72
CA ILE A 186 -3.93 -13.06 -7.68
C ILE A 186 -4.65 -13.97 -8.68
N ARG A 187 -5.56 -14.84 -8.22
CA ARG A 187 -6.33 -15.71 -9.12
C ARG A 187 -7.28 -14.93 -10.03
N ALA A 188 -8.00 -13.96 -9.47
CA ALA A 188 -8.97 -13.16 -10.23
C ALA A 188 -8.30 -12.25 -11.28
N ALA A 189 -7.12 -11.72 -10.96
CA ALA A 189 -6.32 -10.90 -11.87
C ALA A 189 -5.35 -11.73 -12.74
N HIS A 190 -5.40 -13.07 -12.66
CA HIS A 190 -4.52 -13.99 -13.40
C HIS A 190 -3.02 -13.67 -13.26
N LEU A 191 -2.60 -13.18 -12.10
CA LEU A 191 -1.23 -12.74 -11.85
C LEU A 191 -0.30 -13.94 -11.67
N LYS A 192 0.92 -13.80 -12.20
CA LYS A 192 2.03 -14.71 -11.97
C LYS A 192 3.26 -13.89 -11.59
N VAL A 193 4.11 -14.47 -10.75
CA VAL A 193 5.44 -13.96 -10.45
C VAL A 193 6.38 -15.05 -10.95
N ASP A 194 6.96 -14.79 -12.11
CA ASP A 194 8.00 -15.58 -12.77
C ASP A 194 9.38 -15.30 -12.17
#